data_AF-A0A9N9DG48-F1
#
_entry.id   AF-A0A9N9DG48-F1
#
_cell.length_a   1.000
_cell.length_b   1.000
_cell.length_c   1.000
_cell.angle_alpha   90.00
_cell.angle_beta   90.00
_cell.angle_gamma   90.00
#
_symmetry.space_group_name_H-M   'P 1'
#
loop_
_entity.id
_entity.type
_entity.pdbx_description
1 polymer ?
#
loop_
_entity_poly.entity_id
_entity_poly.type
_entity_poly.pdbx_seq_one_letter_code
_entity_poly.pdbx_strand_id
1 'polypeptide(L)'
;MKREEISAYPKDSHIFFKDTHRSWDYIIINEGVYSPLHKLAYTKKPEQYAIPDQYIVRTTYGKKIYIAECSIQYINNKPYFAIQFDKYIVHSTKSLSDATAKYCKGLKKLKNKGTLSSEDIQEINANIINKNENKKKDI
;
A
#
# COMPACT_ATOMS: atom_id res chain seq x y z
N MET A 1 -10.36 -5.21 20.70
CA MET A 1 -11.06 -4.67 19.51
C MET A 1 -11.45 -5.86 18.65
N LYS A 2 -12.75 -6.11 18.42
CA LYS A 2 -13.20 -7.28 17.64
C LYS A 2 -13.02 -6.97 16.15
N ARG A 3 -12.24 -7.79 15.46
CA ARG A 3 -12.02 -7.74 14.01
C ARG A 3 -12.63 -9.00 13.43
N GLU A 4 -13.33 -8.88 12.32
CA GLU A 4 -13.99 -9.99 11.66
C GLU A 4 -13.69 -9.93 10.16
N GLU A 5 -13.14 -11.01 9.65
CA GLU A 5 -13.03 -11.27 8.22
C GLU A 5 -14.20 -12.18 7.81
N ILE A 6 -14.89 -11.80 6.74
CA ILE A 6 -16.00 -12.53 6.14
C ILE A 6 -15.58 -12.79 4.69
N SER A 7 -15.11 -14.00 4.41
CA SER A 7 -14.63 -14.40 3.09
C SER A 7 -14.82 -15.90 2.87
N ALA A 8 -14.85 -16.32 1.60
CA ALA A 8 -14.73 -17.72 1.20
C ALA A 8 -13.38 -17.98 0.49
N TYR A 9 -12.39 -17.13 0.73
CA TYR A 9 -11.07 -17.20 0.09
C TYR A 9 -10.37 -18.53 0.45
N PRO A 10 -9.70 -19.21 -0.51
CA PRO A 10 -9.42 -18.79 -1.89
C PRO A 10 -10.48 -19.16 -2.93
N LYS A 11 -11.63 -19.74 -2.54
CA LYS A 11 -12.71 -20.08 -3.49
C LYS A 11 -13.37 -18.83 -4.08
N ASP A 12 -13.43 -17.76 -3.29
CA ASP A 12 -13.87 -16.43 -3.71
C ASP A 12 -12.78 -15.41 -3.45
N SER A 13 -12.47 -14.58 -4.46
CA SER A 13 -11.51 -13.48 -4.40
C SER A 13 -11.97 -12.29 -3.56
N HIS A 14 -13.26 -12.24 -3.21
CA HIS A 14 -13.84 -11.18 -2.38
C HIS A 14 -13.61 -11.44 -0.89
N ILE A 15 -12.97 -10.48 -0.23
CA ILE A 15 -12.72 -10.49 1.21
C ILE A 15 -13.35 -9.24 1.80
N PHE A 16 -14.34 -9.43 2.69
CA PHE A 16 -14.93 -8.34 3.43
C PHE A 16 -14.38 -8.33 4.86
N PHE A 17 -13.75 -7.23 5.24
CA PHE A 17 -13.17 -7.06 6.57
C PHE A 17 -13.88 -5.94 7.31
N LYS A 18 -14.22 -6.14 8.58
CA LYS A 18 -14.83 -5.10 9.42
C LYS A 18 -14.29 -5.09 10.84
N ASP A 19 -14.23 -3.91 11.41
CA ASP A 19 -14.09 -3.68 12.84
C ASP A 19 -15.30 -2.90 13.39
N THR A 20 -15.24 -2.47 14.65
CA THR A 20 -16.34 -1.75 15.31
C THR A 20 -16.70 -0.40 14.68
N HIS A 21 -15.83 0.18 13.85
CA HIS A 21 -16.00 1.52 13.29
C HIS A 21 -15.93 1.58 11.77
N ARG A 22 -15.33 0.57 11.13
CA ARG A 22 -14.93 0.62 9.72
C ARG A 22 -15.12 -0.73 9.07
N SER A 23 -15.33 -0.67 7.77
CA SER A 23 -15.34 -1.82 6.88
C SER A 23 -14.46 -1.54 5.67
N TRP A 24 -13.90 -2.63 5.15
CA TRP A 24 -13.03 -2.65 4.00
C TRP A 24 -13.49 -3.78 3.09
N ASP A 25 -13.56 -3.46 1.81
CA ASP A 25 -13.94 -4.38 0.76
C ASP A 25 -12.69 -4.62 -0.09
N TYR A 26 -12.27 -5.88 -0.21
CA TYR A 26 -11.10 -6.28 -0.98
C TYR A 26 -11.50 -7.26 -2.06
N ILE A 27 -11.04 -7.03 -3.28
CA ILE A 27 -11.16 -7.96 -4.40
C ILE A 27 -9.75 -8.28 -4.87
N ILE A 28 -9.32 -9.53 -4.70
CA ILE A 28 -8.02 -9.99 -5.19
C ILE A 28 -8.12 -10.14 -6.71
N ILE A 29 -7.37 -9.32 -7.43
CA ILE A 29 -7.33 -9.32 -8.90
C ILE A 29 -6.26 -10.30 -9.38
N ASN A 30 -5.12 -10.33 -8.69
CA ASN A 30 -4.03 -11.27 -8.95
C ASN A 30 -3.38 -11.68 -7.63
N GLU A 31 -3.32 -12.98 -7.36
CA GLU A 31 -2.66 -13.54 -6.17
C GLU A 31 -1.14 -13.47 -6.26
N GLY A 32 -0.61 -13.30 -7.48
CA GLY A 32 0.82 -13.24 -7.72
C GLY A 32 1.52 -14.59 -7.53
N VAL A 33 2.85 -14.54 -7.48
CA VAL A 33 3.71 -15.73 -7.33
C VAL A 33 4.74 -15.50 -6.25
N TYR A 34 4.98 -16.53 -5.43
CA TYR A 34 6.05 -16.48 -4.43
C TYR A 34 7.39 -16.77 -5.08
N SER A 35 8.32 -15.82 -4.94
CA SER A 35 9.72 -16.02 -5.35
C SER A 35 10.39 -17.14 -4.55
N PRO A 36 11.48 -17.74 -5.05
CA PRO A 36 12.30 -18.67 -4.27
C PRO A 36 12.78 -18.05 -2.94
N LEU A 37 12.95 -18.89 -1.90
CA LEU A 37 13.25 -18.49 -0.52
C LEU A 37 14.33 -17.41 -0.36
N HIS A 38 15.42 -17.49 -1.13
CA HIS A 38 16.55 -16.55 -1.06
C HIS A 38 16.22 -15.13 -1.57
N LYS A 39 15.04 -14.92 -2.17
CA LYS A 39 14.56 -13.64 -2.71
C LYS A 39 13.28 -13.15 -2.02
N LEU A 40 12.73 -13.90 -1.06
CA LEU A 40 11.47 -13.52 -0.40
C LEU A 40 11.67 -12.34 0.56
N ALA A 41 10.87 -11.30 0.37
CA ALA A 41 10.59 -10.35 1.42
C ALA A 41 9.42 -10.87 2.28
N TYR A 42 9.37 -10.41 3.52
CA TYR A 42 8.36 -10.85 4.49
C TYR A 42 7.71 -9.66 5.20
N THR A 43 6.47 -9.85 5.64
CA THR A 43 5.81 -8.90 6.56
C THR A 43 6.54 -8.83 7.90
N LYS A 44 6.30 -7.74 8.64
CA LYS A 44 6.87 -7.58 9.99
C LYS A 44 6.19 -8.52 10.97
N LYS A 45 6.94 -8.98 11.99
CA LYS A 45 6.44 -9.71 13.16
C LYS A 45 5.27 -8.96 13.85
N PRO A 46 4.35 -9.66 14.55
CA PRO A 46 4.45 -11.06 15.01
C PRO A 46 4.17 -12.10 13.92
N GLU A 47 3.21 -11.86 13.04
CA GLU A 47 2.90 -12.75 11.93
C GLU A 47 3.78 -12.42 10.70
N GLN A 48 4.58 -13.40 10.29
CA GLN A 48 5.51 -13.24 9.17
C GLN A 48 5.02 -14.03 7.96
N TYR A 49 4.51 -13.32 6.96
CA TYR A 49 4.04 -13.88 5.70
C TYR A 49 4.99 -13.49 4.57
N ALA A 50 5.23 -14.43 3.64
CA ALA A 50 5.95 -14.17 2.41
C ALA A 50 5.18 -13.13 1.58
N ILE A 51 5.90 -12.19 0.98
CA ILE A 51 5.30 -11.17 0.11
C ILE A 51 5.31 -11.69 -1.33
N PRO A 52 4.14 -11.87 -1.98
CA PRO A 52 4.07 -12.32 -3.38
C PRO A 52 4.57 -11.25 -4.36
N ASP A 53 5.08 -11.69 -5.50
CA ASP A 53 5.35 -10.87 -6.68
C ASP A 53 4.11 -10.79 -7.57
N GLN A 54 3.91 -9.66 -8.26
CA GLN A 54 2.78 -9.38 -9.15
C GLN A 54 1.39 -9.44 -8.49
N TYR A 55 1.33 -9.31 -7.16
CA TYR A 55 0.06 -9.27 -6.44
C TYR A 55 -0.69 -7.98 -6.72
N ILE A 56 -2.00 -8.09 -6.98
CA ILE A 56 -2.88 -6.95 -7.24
C ILE A 56 -4.18 -7.15 -6.46
N VAL A 57 -4.55 -6.14 -5.68
CA VAL A 57 -5.81 -6.11 -4.94
C VAL A 57 -6.49 -4.77 -5.14
N ARG A 58 -7.79 -4.81 -5.42
CA ARG A 58 -8.65 -3.63 -5.35
C ARG A 58 -9.20 -3.52 -3.95
N THR A 59 -9.06 -2.34 -3.35
CA THR A 59 -9.64 -2.03 -2.04
C THR A 59 -10.60 -0.88 -2.15
N THR A 60 -11.71 -1.00 -1.42
CA THR A 60 -12.68 0.08 -1.27
C THR A 60 -12.81 0.47 0.20
N TYR A 61 -12.68 1.76 0.48
CA TYR A 61 -12.79 2.33 1.82
C TYR A 61 -13.87 3.42 1.91
N GLY A 62 -14.59 3.45 3.05
CA GLY A 62 -15.51 4.52 3.43
C GLY A 62 -16.74 4.67 2.51
N LYS A 63 -17.86 4.00 2.83
CA LYS A 63 -19.12 4.02 2.05
C LYS A 63 -18.93 3.92 0.52
N LYS A 64 -17.92 3.16 0.07
CA LYS A 64 -17.56 2.98 -1.34
C LYS A 64 -17.06 4.23 -2.09
N ILE A 65 -16.57 5.26 -1.38
CA ILE A 65 -16.13 6.53 -2.00
C ILE A 65 -14.67 6.45 -2.48
N TYR A 66 -13.81 5.72 -1.79
CA TYR A 66 -12.39 5.64 -2.12
C TYR A 66 -12.06 4.24 -2.65
N ILE A 67 -11.90 4.14 -3.97
CA ILE A 67 -11.38 2.96 -4.64
C ILE A 67 -9.88 3.16 -4.86
N ALA A 68 -9.09 2.17 -4.47
CA ALA A 68 -7.67 2.12 -4.78
C ALA A 68 -7.30 0.72 -5.27
N GLU A 69 -6.37 0.66 -6.21
CA GLU A 69 -5.75 -0.59 -6.65
C GLU A 69 -4.32 -0.61 -6.12
N CYS A 70 -4.03 -1.59 -5.27
CA CYS A 70 -2.73 -1.78 -4.66
C CYS A 70 -2.03 -2.91 -5.39
N SER A 71 -0.77 -2.68 -5.78
CA SER A 71 0.04 -3.69 -6.44
C SER A 71 1.40 -3.86 -5.77
N ILE A 72 1.91 -5.09 -5.80
CA ILE A 72 3.26 -5.43 -5.36
C ILE A 72 4.00 -6.03 -6.55
N GLN A 73 5.15 -5.47 -6.88
CA GLN A 73 6.05 -6.00 -7.90
C GLN A 73 7.46 -6.12 -7.34
N TYR A 74 8.21 -7.14 -7.71
CA TYR A 74 9.62 -7.26 -7.32
C TYR A 74 10.52 -6.61 -8.37
N ILE A 75 11.21 -5.55 -7.98
CA ILE A 75 12.20 -4.86 -8.81
C ILE A 75 13.56 -5.03 -8.14
N ASN A 76 14.53 -5.61 -8.85
CA ASN A 76 15.87 -5.91 -8.32
C ASN A 76 15.82 -6.71 -6.99
N ASN A 77 14.98 -7.75 -6.93
CA ASN A 77 14.74 -8.60 -5.76
C ASN A 77 14.20 -7.87 -4.53
N LYS A 78 13.57 -6.70 -4.71
CA LYS A 78 12.93 -5.94 -3.61
C LYS A 78 11.49 -5.61 -3.95
N PRO A 79 10.57 -5.69 -2.98
CA PRO A 79 9.17 -5.35 -3.22
C PRO A 79 9.03 -3.84 -3.45
N TYR A 80 8.33 -3.53 -4.54
CA TYR A 80 7.87 -2.21 -4.94
C TYR A 80 6.36 -2.17 -4.71
N PHE A 81 5.93 -1.32 -3.79
CA PHE A 81 4.54 -1.15 -3.39
C PHE A 81 3.97 0.05 -4.13
N ALA A 82 2.91 -0.14 -4.91
CA ALA A 82 2.22 0.94 -5.58
C ALA A 82 0.73 0.97 -5.21
N ILE A 83 0.16 2.17 -5.18
CA ILE A 83 -1.26 2.42 -4.93
C ILE A 83 -1.74 3.36 -6.02
N GLN A 84 -2.60 2.87 -6.90
CA GLN A 84 -3.32 3.66 -7.88
C GLN A 84 -4.66 4.10 -7.28
N PHE A 85 -5.00 5.37 -7.47
CA PHE A 85 -6.28 5.93 -7.05
C PHE A 85 -6.68 7.05 -8.00
N ASP A 86 -7.95 7.06 -8.41
CA ASP A 86 -8.39 7.90 -9.53
C ASP A 86 -7.47 7.69 -10.75
N LYS A 87 -6.80 8.73 -11.25
CA LYS A 87 -5.80 8.66 -12.33
C LYS A 87 -4.35 8.75 -11.84
N TYR A 88 -4.12 8.71 -10.52
CA TYR A 88 -2.82 8.97 -9.90
C TYR A 88 -2.20 7.70 -9.33
N ILE A 89 -0.86 7.66 -9.30
CA ILE A 89 -0.10 6.54 -8.75
C ILE A 89 0.90 7.06 -7.72
N VAL A 90 0.87 6.48 -6.53
CA VAL A 90 1.91 6.66 -5.52
C VAL A 90 2.62 5.35 -5.24
N HIS A 91 3.89 5.42 -4.84
CA HIS A 91 4.69 4.22 -4.64
C HIS A 91 5.76 4.34 -3.55
N SER A 92 6.23 3.18 -3.09
CA SER A 92 7.32 3.05 -2.15
C SER A 92 8.13 1.79 -2.38
N THR A 93 9.45 1.91 -2.29
CA THR A 93 10.39 0.79 -2.18
C THR A 93 10.73 0.44 -0.73
N LYS A 94 10.20 1.19 0.24
CA LYS A 94 10.51 1.03 1.67
C LYS A 94 9.55 0.06 2.36
N SER A 95 8.24 0.32 2.20
CA SER A 95 7.19 -0.50 2.83
C SER A 95 5.82 -0.14 2.29
N LEU A 96 4.86 -1.06 2.49
CA LEU A 96 3.44 -0.78 2.27
C LEU A 96 2.94 0.39 3.11
N SER A 97 3.36 0.52 4.37
CA SER A 97 2.94 1.62 5.24
C SER A 97 3.38 3.00 4.71
N ASP A 98 4.57 3.08 4.11
CA ASP A 98 5.07 4.31 3.48
C ASP A 98 4.25 4.65 2.21
N ALA A 99 3.94 3.66 1.37
CA ALA A 99 3.03 3.85 0.23
C ALA A 99 1.63 4.32 0.69
N THR A 100 1.09 3.75 1.75
CA THR A 100 -0.20 4.17 2.34
C THR A 100 -0.15 5.60 2.89
N ALA A 101 0.95 6.00 3.52
CA ALA A 101 1.13 7.38 4.00
C ALA A 101 1.14 8.38 2.82
N LYS A 102 1.84 8.04 1.73
CA LYS A 102 1.84 8.81 0.48
C LYS A 102 0.45 8.90 -0.15
N TYR A 103 -0.29 7.79 -0.18
CA TYR A 103 -1.68 7.75 -0.64
C TYR A 103 -2.57 8.68 0.20
N CYS A 104 -2.46 8.62 1.53
CA CYS A 104 -3.22 9.50 2.42
C CYS A 104 -2.89 10.98 2.18
N LYS A 105 -1.61 11.32 1.93
CA LYS A 105 -1.19 12.68 1.56
C LYS A 105 -1.81 13.09 0.21
N GLY A 106 -1.77 12.20 -0.79
CA GLY A 106 -2.36 12.39 -2.11
C GLY A 106 -3.87 12.65 -2.04
N LEU A 107 -4.62 11.80 -1.33
CA LEU A 107 -6.06 11.98 -1.13
C LEU A 107 -6.40 13.32 -0.45
N LYS A 108 -5.64 13.72 0.57
CA LYS A 108 -5.87 15.01 1.25
C LYS A 108 -5.64 16.19 0.29
N LYS A 109 -4.54 16.19 -0.48
CA LYS A 109 -4.30 17.23 -1.48
C LYS A 109 -5.38 17.23 -2.56
N LEU A 110 -5.80 16.05 -3.04
CA LEU A 110 -6.83 15.93 -4.08
C LEU A 110 -8.17 16.49 -3.61
N LYS A 111 -8.59 16.20 -2.37
CA LYS A 111 -9.81 16.78 -1.78
C LYS A 111 -9.75 18.31 -1.68
N ASN A 112 -8.58 18.87 -1.40
CA ASN A 112 -8.41 20.31 -1.24
C ASN A 112 -8.32 21.05 -2.58
N LYS A 113 -7.67 20.46 -3.59
CA LYS A 113 -7.39 21.08 -4.89
C LYS A 113 -8.36 20.68 -6.01
N GLY A 114 -9.10 19.58 -5.85
CA GLY A 114 -9.92 18.96 -6.89
C GLY A 114 -9.13 18.15 -7.94
N THR A 115 -7.86 18.50 -8.17
CA THR A 115 -6.93 17.77 -9.05
C THR A 115 -5.50 17.88 -8.50
N LEU A 116 -4.67 16.89 -8.79
CA LEU A 116 -3.22 16.92 -8.55
C LEU A 116 -2.48 17.16 -9.87
N SER A 117 -1.44 17.99 -9.81
CA SER A 117 -0.49 18.15 -10.93
C SER A 117 0.57 17.03 -10.90
N SER A 118 1.36 16.95 -11.97
CA SER A 118 2.51 16.03 -12.02
C SER A 118 3.53 16.32 -10.93
N GLU A 119 3.78 17.60 -10.63
CA GLU A 119 4.72 18.04 -9.60
C GLU A 119 4.21 17.63 -8.21
N ASP A 120 2.90 17.72 -7.95
CA ASP A 120 2.31 17.27 -6.69
C ASP A 120 2.58 15.77 -6.47
N ILE A 121 2.42 14.94 -7.51
CA ILE A 121 2.65 13.49 -7.44
C ILE A 121 4.13 13.17 -7.27
N GLN A 122 5.01 13.86 -8.01
CA GLN A 122 6.45 13.71 -7.84
C GLN A 122 6.90 14.08 -6.41
N GLU A 123 6.38 15.17 -5.85
CA GLU A 123 6.67 15.60 -4.48
C GLU A 123 6.14 14.59 -3.43
N ILE A 124 4.98 13.98 -3.68
CA ILE A 124 4.44 12.93 -2.81
C ILE A 124 5.31 11.67 -2.88
N ASN A 125 5.76 11.29 -4.08
CA ASN A 125 6.55 10.08 -4.28
C ASN A 125 8.01 10.23 -3.85
N ALA A 126 8.53 11.47 -3.84
CA ALA A 126 9.86 11.77 -3.35
C ALA A 126 10.06 11.25 -1.92
N ASN A 127 11.11 10.47 -1.72
CA ASN A 127 11.55 10.05 -0.41
C ASN A 127 12.25 11.24 0.24
N ILE A 128 11.51 12.10 0.95
CA ILE A 128 12.15 13.15 1.76
C ILE A 128 12.89 12.43 2.90
N ILE A 129 14.19 12.24 2.73
CA ILE A 129 15.10 11.94 3.83
C ILE A 129 15.13 13.23 4.64
N ASN A 130 14.43 13.25 5.78
CA ASN A 130 14.57 14.38 6.69
C ASN A 130 16.05 14.49 7.07
N LYS A 131 16.63 15.63 6.70
CA LYS A 131 18.03 16.03 6.88
C LYS A 131 18.33 16.31 8.36
N ASN A 132 18.13 15.30 9.23
CA ASN A 132 18.38 15.37 10.67
C ASN A 132 19.40 14.31 11.14
N GLU A 133 20.34 13.90 10.28
CA GLU A 133 21.49 13.06 10.65
C GLU A 133 22.87 13.73 10.47
N ASN A 134 22.92 15.06 10.28
CA ASN A 134 24.18 15.82 10.33
C ASN A 134 24.26 16.75 11.55
N LYS A 135 23.97 16.22 12.74
CA LYS A 135 24.29 16.89 14.01
C LYS A 135 24.60 15.87 15.12
N LYS A 136 25.57 15.01 14.86
CA LYS A 136 26.26 14.20 15.89
C LYS A 136 27.61 13.69 15.37
N LYS A 137 28.51 14.63 15.10
CA LYS A 137 29.97 14.42 15.13
C LYS A 137 30.59 15.73 15.56
N ASP A 138 30.61 15.94 16.86
CA ASP A 138 31.49 16.88 17.58
C ASP A 138 31.39 16.50 19.06
N ILE A 139 32.09 15.42 19.43
CA ILE A 139 32.77 15.23 20.72
C ILE A 139 34.03 14.40 20.40
#